data_AF-A0AA88LFS3-F1
#
_entry.id   AF-A0AA88LFS3-F1
#
_cell.length_a   1.000
_cell.length_b   1.000
_cell.length_c   1.000
_cell.angle_alpha   90.00
_cell.angle_beta   90.00
_cell.angle_gamma   90.00
#
_symmetry.space_group_name_H-M   'P 1'
#
loop_
_entity.id
_entity.type
_entity.pdbx_description
1 polymer ?
#
loop_
_entity_poly.entity_id
_entity_poly.type
_entity_poly.pdbx_seq_one_letter_code
_entity_poly.pdbx_strand_id
1 'polypeptide(L)'
;MDSSLYNCIVGKAGEASLTELKELSLVNQRFSTVDGIGDIRKLKHLKRVNLTLNLLGSIEKLGSLEELEIADFSCNNIASVSEVCEELKECLKLNDLTLLGNPCTRSPNYRNYVIASLPQLLRLDHVEITRLDKIQATADLENYTKEFETFQKTQNMDNNEPERKKSQETPRNWPNPPDFRFHRPRTLEIRGKMLNVNEGNFIYDVKECENFYEMELSVPKFVYSDDIGVDVQKTYVRVDVKGNVFQLVFNENIDSQNSKAQRSLATGKLYIRMPKLK
;
A
#
# COMPACT_ATOMS: atom_id res chain seq x y z
N MET A 1 31.09 0.47 -22.31
CA MET A 1 29.95 -0.01 -21.53
C MET A 1 30.51 -0.42 -20.19
N ASP A 2 30.40 0.45 -19.19
CA ASP A 2 30.18 -0.02 -17.83
C ASP A 2 29.50 1.11 -17.07
N SER A 3 28.18 1.01 -16.99
CA SER A 3 27.26 1.95 -16.33
C SER A 3 27.26 1.72 -14.82
N SER A 4 28.43 1.39 -14.27
CA SER A 4 28.60 0.74 -12.96
C SER A 4 28.65 1.72 -11.79
N LEU A 5 27.75 2.70 -11.78
CA LEU A 5 27.40 3.43 -10.57
C LEU A 5 25.89 3.63 -10.56
N TYR A 6 25.19 2.57 -10.12
CA TYR A 6 24.00 2.71 -9.30
C TYR A 6 24.35 3.72 -8.20
N ASN A 7 24.05 4.99 -8.44
CA ASN A 7 24.01 5.99 -7.38
C ASN A 7 22.73 5.70 -6.57
N CYS A 8 22.76 4.61 -5.80
CA CYS A 8 21.90 4.40 -4.65
C CYS A 8 22.31 5.47 -3.64
N ILE A 9 21.72 6.65 -3.76
CA ILE A 9 22.06 7.78 -2.91
C ILE A 9 21.37 7.52 -1.57
N VAL A 10 22.16 7.22 -0.55
CA VAL A 10 21.71 7.18 0.87
C VAL A 10 21.62 8.62 1.45
N GLY A 11 21.87 9.64 0.63
CA GLY A 11 21.74 11.07 0.96
C GLY A 11 20.44 11.73 0.46
N LYS A 12 20.20 12.98 0.86
CA LYS A 12 19.03 13.74 0.37
C LYS A 12 19.21 14.09 -1.11
N ALA A 13 18.24 13.76 -1.95
CA ALA A 13 18.15 14.19 -3.33
C ALA A 13 18.23 15.73 -3.46
N GLY A 14 18.86 16.24 -4.52
CA GLY A 14 18.90 17.69 -4.78
C GLY A 14 20.09 18.47 -4.20
N GLU A 15 21.14 17.78 -3.74
CA GLU A 15 22.46 18.41 -3.54
C GLU A 15 23.11 18.76 -4.89
N ALA A 16 23.96 19.79 -4.91
CA ALA A 16 24.55 20.35 -6.15
C ALA A 16 25.36 19.33 -6.98
N SER A 17 25.79 18.23 -6.39
CA SER A 17 26.49 17.12 -7.04
C SER A 17 25.58 16.15 -7.80
N LEU A 18 24.25 16.28 -7.67
CA LEU A 18 23.27 15.30 -8.13
C LEU A 18 22.34 15.80 -9.26
N THR A 19 22.54 17.01 -9.78
CA THR A 19 21.65 17.61 -10.81
C THR A 19 21.64 16.84 -12.15
N GLU A 20 22.71 16.10 -12.43
CA GLU A 20 22.88 15.27 -13.64
C GLU A 20 22.33 13.83 -13.48
N LEU A 21 21.70 13.52 -12.35
CA LEU A 21 21.21 12.17 -12.07
C LEU A 21 20.09 11.77 -13.02
N LYS A 22 20.22 10.61 -13.65
CA LYS A 22 19.20 10.05 -14.57
C LYS A 22 18.30 9.01 -13.94
N GLU A 23 18.77 8.33 -12.90
CA GLU A 23 18.02 7.28 -12.22
C GLU A 23 18.16 7.44 -10.72
N LEU A 24 17.03 7.42 -10.02
CA LEU A 24 16.96 7.51 -8.56
C LEU A 24 16.18 6.31 -8.04
N SER A 25 16.78 5.55 -7.12
CA SER A 25 16.13 4.41 -6.48
C SER A 25 16.32 4.50 -4.98
N LEU A 26 15.24 4.71 -4.25
CA LEU A 26 15.18 4.85 -2.80
C LEU A 26 14.11 3.90 -2.25
N VAL A 27 14.38 2.61 -2.33
CA VAL A 27 13.44 1.58 -1.90
C VAL A 27 13.49 1.41 -0.38
N ASN A 28 12.33 1.30 0.27
CA ASN A 28 12.22 0.96 1.69
C ASN A 28 13.03 1.87 2.62
N GLN A 29 12.95 3.19 2.38
CA GLN A 29 13.63 4.21 3.17
C GLN A 29 12.68 4.91 4.16
N ARG A 30 11.41 4.47 4.23
CA ARG A 30 10.37 5.00 5.14
C ARG A 30 10.05 6.49 4.94
N PHE A 31 10.28 7.04 3.75
CA PHE A 31 9.92 8.42 3.45
C PHE A 31 8.40 8.58 3.45
N SER A 32 7.88 9.53 4.23
CA SER A 32 6.45 9.87 4.24
C SER A 32 6.09 11.04 3.32
N THR A 33 7.09 11.85 2.93
CA THR A 33 6.93 12.99 2.02
C THR A 33 8.08 13.08 1.03
N VAL A 34 7.82 13.68 -0.12
CA VAL A 34 8.84 13.94 -1.15
C VAL A 34 9.94 14.89 -0.64
N ASP A 35 9.59 15.84 0.24
CA ASP A 35 10.59 16.72 0.89
C ASP A 35 11.58 15.95 1.78
N GLY A 36 11.14 14.82 2.35
CA GLY A 36 12.02 13.93 3.11
C GLY A 36 13.13 13.33 2.25
N ILE A 37 12.84 13.10 0.97
CA ILE A 37 13.79 12.61 -0.02
C ILE A 37 14.79 13.71 -0.38
N GLY A 38 14.35 14.97 -0.45
CA GLY A 38 15.17 16.14 -0.73
C GLY A 38 14.56 17.05 -1.80
N ASP A 39 15.33 17.98 -2.36
CA ASP A 39 14.84 18.95 -3.34
C ASP A 39 14.88 18.36 -4.76
N ILE A 40 13.95 17.42 -5.03
CA ILE A 40 13.88 16.68 -6.30
C ILE A 40 13.71 17.57 -7.53
N ARG A 41 13.22 18.81 -7.36
CA ARG A 41 12.98 19.79 -8.45
C ARG A 41 14.26 20.17 -9.20
N LYS A 42 15.41 19.96 -8.57
CA LYS A 42 16.74 20.20 -9.16
C LYS A 42 17.19 19.06 -10.09
N LEU A 43 16.56 17.90 -10.04
CA LEU A 43 16.93 16.71 -10.82
C LEU A 43 16.31 16.74 -12.22
N LYS A 44 16.67 17.75 -13.02
CA LYS A 44 16.03 18.01 -14.33
C LYS A 44 16.29 16.93 -15.38
N HIS A 45 17.36 16.15 -15.21
CA HIS A 45 17.72 15.05 -16.11
C HIS A 45 17.23 13.67 -15.63
N LEU A 46 16.41 13.62 -14.57
CA LEU A 46 15.92 12.37 -14.01
C LEU A 46 14.90 11.72 -14.95
N LYS A 47 15.21 10.49 -15.39
CA LYS A 47 14.40 9.67 -16.28
C LYS A 47 13.68 8.54 -15.56
N ARG A 48 14.26 8.02 -14.48
CA ARG A 48 13.68 6.89 -13.73
C ARG A 48 13.67 7.19 -12.25
N VAL A 49 12.52 6.96 -11.63
CA VAL A 49 12.37 7.08 -10.18
C VAL A 49 11.72 5.82 -9.63
N ASN A 50 12.35 5.22 -8.63
CA ASN A 50 11.83 4.09 -7.88
C ASN A 50 11.79 4.47 -6.40
N LEU A 51 10.59 4.68 -5.87
CA LEU A 51 10.34 4.98 -4.46
C LEU A 51 9.46 3.90 -3.83
N THR A 52 9.62 2.65 -4.27
CA THR A 52 8.82 1.54 -3.77
C THR A 52 9.02 1.30 -2.27
N LEU A 53 7.97 0.76 -1.63
CA LEU A 53 7.99 0.38 -0.21
C LEU A 53 8.32 1.55 0.75
N ASN A 54 7.95 2.78 0.38
CA ASN A 54 8.00 3.92 1.29
C ASN A 54 6.60 4.19 1.89
N LEU A 55 6.43 5.34 2.53
CA LEU A 55 5.20 5.74 3.21
C LEU A 55 4.62 7.01 2.60
N LEU A 56 4.93 7.30 1.33
CA LEU A 56 4.55 8.55 0.67
C LEU A 56 3.02 8.66 0.63
N GLY A 57 2.48 9.71 1.23
CA GLY A 57 1.05 10.04 1.12
C GLY A 57 0.70 10.83 -0.14
N SER A 58 1.71 11.48 -0.73
CA SER A 58 1.60 12.39 -1.87
C SER A 58 2.90 12.32 -2.69
N ILE A 59 2.78 12.66 -3.98
CA ILE A 59 3.90 12.78 -4.92
C ILE A 59 4.12 14.22 -5.39
N GLU A 60 3.70 15.20 -4.60
CA GLU A 60 3.93 16.63 -4.87
C GLU A 60 5.37 16.91 -5.34
N LYS A 61 5.50 17.88 -6.26
CA LYS A 61 6.76 18.40 -6.83
C LYS A 61 7.41 17.52 -7.89
N LEU A 62 6.88 16.32 -8.15
CA LEU A 62 7.35 15.45 -9.23
C LEU A 62 7.01 15.98 -10.62
N GLY A 63 6.01 16.86 -10.77
CA GLY A 63 5.63 17.49 -12.03
C GLY A 63 6.73 18.38 -12.62
N SER A 64 7.73 18.75 -11.82
CA SER A 64 8.91 19.51 -12.28
C SER A 64 9.96 18.67 -13.04
N LEU A 65 9.79 17.34 -13.10
CA LEU A 65 10.71 16.38 -13.71
C LEU A 65 10.37 16.15 -15.19
N GLU A 66 10.75 17.10 -16.03
CA GLU A 66 10.39 17.14 -17.46
C GLU A 66 10.96 15.97 -18.29
N GLU A 67 12.03 15.33 -17.81
CA GLU A 67 12.65 14.15 -18.44
C GLU A 67 12.17 12.80 -17.91
N LEU A 68 11.25 12.79 -16.95
CA LEU A 68 10.80 11.56 -16.29
C LEU A 68 10.09 10.64 -17.30
N GLU A 69 10.59 9.42 -17.44
CA GLU A 69 10.08 8.39 -18.35
C GLU A 69 9.39 7.25 -17.59
N ILE A 70 9.98 6.82 -16.46
CA ILE A 70 9.49 5.69 -15.65
C ILE A 70 9.39 6.07 -14.19
N ALA A 71 8.24 5.78 -13.58
CA ALA A 71 7.99 6.02 -12.17
C ALA A 71 7.36 4.81 -11.49
N ASP A 72 7.98 4.37 -10.40
CA ASP A 72 7.47 3.30 -9.55
C ASP A 72 7.27 3.82 -8.13
N PHE A 73 6.00 3.93 -7.74
CA PHE A 73 5.56 4.31 -6.40
C PHE A 73 4.83 3.17 -5.70
N SER A 74 5.09 1.92 -6.10
CA SER A 74 4.39 0.77 -5.52
C SER A 74 4.56 0.67 -4.00
N CYS A 75 3.52 0.19 -3.32
CA CYS A 75 3.49 -0.02 -1.89
C CYS A 75 3.84 1.25 -1.09
N ASN A 76 3.25 2.39 -1.46
CA ASN A 76 3.22 3.62 -0.69
C ASN A 76 1.83 3.84 -0.07
N ASN A 77 1.58 5.02 0.50
CA ASN A 77 0.30 5.38 1.13
C ASN A 77 -0.47 6.46 0.35
N ILE A 78 -0.32 6.49 -0.98
CA ILE A 78 -0.95 7.51 -1.83
C ILE A 78 -2.45 7.24 -1.90
N ALA A 79 -3.25 8.14 -1.34
CA ALA A 79 -4.70 7.96 -1.24
C ALA A 79 -5.47 8.54 -2.43
N SER A 80 -4.94 9.58 -3.07
CA SER A 80 -5.63 10.33 -4.12
C SER A 80 -5.00 10.08 -5.48
N VAL A 81 -5.70 9.36 -6.36
CA VAL A 81 -5.24 9.19 -7.75
C VAL A 81 -5.40 10.48 -8.57
N SER A 82 -6.38 11.33 -8.24
CA SER A 82 -6.56 12.62 -8.92
C SER A 82 -5.37 13.53 -8.68
N GLU A 83 -4.84 13.59 -7.46
CA GLU A 83 -3.61 14.34 -7.13
C GLU A 83 -2.41 13.81 -7.91
N VAL A 84 -2.27 12.48 -8.01
CA VAL A 84 -1.22 11.84 -8.82
C VAL A 84 -1.32 12.27 -10.28
N CYS A 85 -2.53 12.22 -10.86
CA CYS A 85 -2.76 12.63 -12.24
C CYS A 85 -2.47 14.13 -12.45
N GLU A 86 -2.90 14.99 -11.52
CA GLU A 86 -2.68 16.43 -11.60
C GLU A 86 -1.19 16.79 -11.54
N GLU A 87 -0.39 16.04 -10.78
CA GLU A 87 1.05 16.27 -10.68
C GLU A 87 1.80 15.70 -11.90
N LEU A 88 1.44 14.49 -12.35
CA LEU A 88 2.15 13.80 -13.43
C LEU A 88 1.73 14.23 -14.84
N LYS A 89 0.64 15.00 -15.00
CA LYS A 89 0.23 15.53 -16.32
C LYS A 89 1.31 16.39 -16.97
N GLU A 90 2.11 17.10 -16.16
CA GLU A 90 3.20 17.95 -16.63
C GLU A 90 4.44 17.13 -17.06
N CYS A 91 4.54 15.87 -16.61
CA CYS A 91 5.61 14.95 -17.02
C CYS A 91 5.30 14.35 -18.41
N LEU A 92 5.48 15.14 -19.46
CA LEU A 92 5.08 14.78 -20.83
C LEU A 92 5.80 13.55 -21.41
N LYS A 93 6.98 13.18 -20.88
CA LYS A 93 7.75 12.00 -21.30
C LYS A 93 7.42 10.73 -20.53
N LEU A 94 6.59 10.84 -19.48
CA LEU A 94 6.24 9.71 -18.63
C LEU A 94 5.46 8.67 -19.44
N ASN A 95 6.01 7.46 -19.50
CA ASN A 95 5.44 6.37 -20.30
C ASN A 95 5.12 5.11 -19.48
N ASP A 96 5.77 4.90 -18.34
CA ASP A 96 5.57 3.73 -17.48
C ASP A 96 5.35 4.17 -16.02
N LEU A 97 4.19 3.85 -15.48
CA LEU A 97 3.78 4.21 -14.12
C LEU A 97 3.30 2.98 -13.37
N THR A 98 3.79 2.78 -12.15
CA THR A 98 3.31 1.72 -11.25
C THR A 98 2.87 2.33 -9.92
N LEU A 99 1.61 2.10 -9.55
CA LEU A 99 0.97 2.56 -8.31
C LEU A 99 0.44 1.38 -7.46
N LEU A 100 0.71 0.14 -7.85
CA LEU A 100 0.26 -1.06 -7.13
C LEU A 100 0.53 -0.98 -5.62
N GLY A 101 -0.45 -1.39 -4.81
CA GLY A 101 -0.30 -1.37 -3.34
C GLY A 101 -0.52 -0.01 -2.69
N ASN A 102 -0.94 1.03 -3.43
CA ASN A 102 -1.40 2.29 -2.87
C ASN A 102 -2.93 2.29 -2.62
N PRO A 103 -3.44 2.99 -1.59
CA PRO A 103 -4.90 3.11 -1.38
C PRO A 103 -5.67 3.66 -2.59
N CYS A 104 -5.06 4.54 -3.39
CA CYS A 104 -5.67 5.14 -4.57
C CYS A 104 -6.13 4.11 -5.63
N THR A 105 -5.48 2.95 -5.71
CA THR A 105 -5.80 1.90 -6.70
C THR A 105 -7.12 1.17 -6.40
N ARG A 106 -7.71 1.40 -5.22
CA ARG A 106 -9.00 0.81 -4.80
C ARG A 106 -10.20 1.58 -5.33
N SER A 107 -9.97 2.73 -5.92
CA SER A 107 -11.04 3.59 -6.38
C SER A 107 -11.72 2.97 -7.61
N PRO A 108 -13.04 3.12 -7.75
CA PRO A 108 -13.77 2.63 -8.93
C PRO A 108 -13.16 3.20 -10.21
N ASN A 109 -13.06 2.39 -11.27
CA ASN A 109 -12.54 2.82 -12.56
C ASN A 109 -11.13 3.45 -12.54
N TYR A 110 -10.33 3.16 -11.50
CA TYR A 110 -8.96 3.64 -11.33
C TYR A 110 -8.12 3.56 -12.61
N ARG A 111 -8.07 2.40 -13.27
CA ARG A 111 -7.28 2.22 -14.48
C ARG A 111 -7.71 3.17 -15.59
N ASN A 112 -9.01 3.24 -15.87
CA ASN A 112 -9.53 4.07 -16.95
C ASN A 112 -9.38 5.56 -16.63
N TYR A 113 -9.56 5.96 -15.38
CA TYR A 113 -9.32 7.34 -14.96
C TYR A 113 -7.86 7.75 -15.18
N VAL A 114 -6.89 6.95 -14.75
CA VAL A 114 -5.47 7.24 -14.97
C VAL A 114 -5.14 7.32 -16.47
N ILE A 115 -5.64 6.37 -17.27
CA ILE A 115 -5.41 6.36 -18.72
C ILE A 115 -5.98 7.61 -19.40
N ALA A 116 -7.17 8.05 -18.98
CA ALA A 116 -7.82 9.23 -19.53
C ALA A 116 -7.15 10.53 -19.09
N SER A 117 -6.69 10.60 -17.84
CA SER A 117 -6.02 11.76 -17.27
C SER A 117 -4.56 11.90 -17.70
N LEU A 118 -3.87 10.80 -18.00
CA LEU A 118 -2.46 10.76 -18.41
C LEU A 118 -2.32 10.12 -19.81
N PRO A 119 -2.73 10.81 -20.89
CA PRO A 119 -2.74 10.26 -22.24
C PRO A 119 -1.35 9.91 -22.79
N GLN A 120 -0.28 10.49 -22.23
CA GLN A 120 1.11 10.18 -22.58
C GLN A 120 1.54 8.77 -22.17
N LEU A 121 0.84 8.14 -21.22
CA LEU A 121 1.23 6.86 -20.65
C LEU A 121 1.11 5.71 -21.67
N LEU A 122 2.06 4.78 -21.62
CA LEU A 122 2.11 3.58 -22.46
C LEU A 122 1.94 2.29 -21.65
N ARG A 123 2.30 2.30 -20.36
CA ARG A 123 2.14 1.19 -19.43
C ARG A 123 1.68 1.69 -18.07
N LEU A 124 0.70 1.01 -17.50
CA LEU A 124 0.20 1.26 -16.15
C LEU A 124 0.13 -0.06 -15.39
N ASP A 125 0.76 -0.09 -14.21
CA ASP A 125 0.80 -1.25 -13.31
C ASP A 125 1.31 -2.52 -14.01
N HIS A 126 2.39 -2.36 -14.76
CA HIS A 126 3.03 -3.38 -15.60
C HIS A 126 2.18 -3.90 -16.78
N VAL A 127 1.01 -3.31 -17.03
CA VAL A 127 0.12 -3.68 -18.15
C VAL A 127 0.12 -2.58 -19.21
N GLU A 128 0.42 -2.96 -20.45
CA GLU A 128 0.42 -2.04 -21.60
C GLU A 128 -0.96 -1.41 -21.83
N ILE A 129 -0.94 -0.16 -22.30
CA ILE A 129 -2.13 0.62 -22.62
C ILE A 129 -2.28 0.61 -24.14
N THR A 130 -3.31 -0.08 -24.61
CA THR A 130 -3.64 -0.15 -26.02
C THR A 130 -4.40 1.11 -26.46
N ARG A 131 -4.49 1.31 -27.78
CA ARG A 131 -5.31 2.38 -28.35
C ARG A 131 -6.80 2.24 -27.99
N LEU A 132 -7.29 1.01 -27.82
CA LEU A 132 -8.67 0.75 -27.42
C LEU A 132 -8.92 1.21 -25.98
N ASP A 133 -7.99 0.92 -25.08
CA ASP A 133 -8.07 1.36 -23.68
C ASP A 133 -8.16 2.89 -23.60
N LYS A 134 -7.35 3.60 -24.41
CA LYS A 134 -7.40 5.08 -24.47
C LYS A 134 -8.75 5.60 -24.94
N ILE A 135 -9.31 5.02 -26.00
CA ILE A 135 -10.62 5.45 -26.53
C ILE A 135 -11.73 5.22 -25.50
N GLN A 136 -11.75 4.06 -24.85
CA GLN A 136 -12.73 3.73 -23.81
C GLN A 136 -12.61 4.66 -22.61
N ALA A 137 -11.37 4.88 -22.13
CA ALA A 137 -11.08 5.72 -20.99
C ALA A 137 -11.53 7.19 -21.22
N THR A 138 -11.23 7.76 -22.40
CA THR A 138 -11.59 9.15 -22.70
C THR A 138 -13.09 9.35 -22.91
N ALA A 139 -13.81 8.35 -23.42
CA ALA A 139 -15.25 8.46 -23.68
C ALA A 139 -16.10 8.70 -22.43
N ASP A 140 -15.66 8.17 -21.27
CA ASP A 140 -16.42 8.19 -20.01
C ASP A 140 -15.72 9.00 -18.89
N LEU A 141 -14.74 9.85 -19.23
CA LEU A 141 -13.94 10.61 -18.25
C LEU A 141 -14.79 11.46 -17.29
N GLU A 142 -15.87 12.08 -17.76
CA GLU A 142 -16.77 12.87 -16.90
C GLU A 142 -17.48 11.99 -15.87
N ASN A 143 -17.86 10.77 -16.24
CA ASN A 143 -18.52 9.83 -15.34
C ASN A 143 -17.54 9.32 -14.28
N TYR A 144 -16.32 8.97 -14.69
CA TYR A 144 -15.27 8.57 -13.76
C TYR A 144 -14.98 9.68 -12.74
N THR A 145 -14.82 10.93 -13.18
CA THR A 145 -14.54 12.06 -12.28
C THR A 145 -15.65 12.23 -11.22
N LYS A 146 -16.93 12.13 -11.62
CA LYS A 146 -18.07 12.21 -10.68
C LYS A 146 -18.12 11.02 -9.71
N GLU A 147 -17.84 9.81 -10.19
CA GLU A 147 -17.76 8.61 -9.34
C GLU A 147 -16.63 8.71 -8.32
N PHE A 148 -15.47 9.24 -8.73
CA PHE A 148 -14.33 9.50 -7.84
C PHE A 148 -14.66 10.50 -6.74
N GLU A 149 -15.27 11.64 -7.08
CA GLU A 149 -15.71 12.62 -6.09
C GLU A 149 -16.74 12.04 -5.13
N THR A 150 -17.67 11.24 -5.65
CA THR A 150 -18.69 10.58 -4.82
C THR A 150 -18.06 9.55 -3.88
N PHE A 151 -17.12 8.75 -4.39
CA PHE A 151 -16.37 7.78 -3.60
C PHE A 151 -15.58 8.45 -2.47
N GLN A 152 -14.86 9.54 -2.77
CA GLN A 152 -14.13 10.30 -1.75
C GLN A 152 -15.06 10.94 -0.72
N LYS A 153 -16.20 11.51 -1.13
CA LYS A 153 -17.22 12.05 -0.21
C LYS A 153 -17.77 10.98 0.72
N THR A 154 -18.04 9.78 0.21
CA THR A 154 -18.56 8.66 1.02
C THR A 154 -17.52 8.20 2.05
N GLN A 155 -16.24 8.10 1.66
CA GLN A 155 -15.15 7.76 2.58
C GLN A 155 -14.93 8.83 3.67
N ASN A 156 -15.17 10.11 3.35
CA ASN A 156 -15.03 11.22 4.30
C ASN A 156 -16.25 11.37 5.23
N MET A 157 -17.45 10.96 4.80
CA MET A 157 -18.67 10.97 5.62
C MET A 157 -18.66 9.89 6.69
N ASP A 158 -18.15 8.69 6.39
CA ASP A 158 -17.97 7.60 7.36
C ASP A 158 -16.97 7.98 8.49
N ASN A 159 -16.05 8.92 8.24
CA ASN A 159 -15.08 9.40 9.24
C ASN A 159 -15.64 10.51 10.16
N ASN A 160 -16.83 11.06 9.87
CA ASN A 160 -17.44 12.17 10.60
C ASN A 160 -18.69 11.77 11.41
N GLU A 161 -19.00 10.49 11.55
CA GLU A 161 -20.16 10.04 12.34
C GLU A 161 -19.84 10.08 13.85
N PRO A 162 -20.53 10.91 14.67
CA PRO A 162 -20.30 10.93 16.11
C PRO A 162 -20.84 9.63 16.72
N GLU A 163 -20.00 8.95 17.51
CA GLU A 163 -20.28 7.71 18.26
C GLU A 163 -21.73 7.62 18.76
N ARG A 164 -22.60 6.91 18.02
CA ARG A 164 -23.97 6.60 18.47
C ARG A 164 -24.05 5.17 18.99
N LYS A 165 -23.94 5.11 20.33
CA LYS A 165 -24.57 4.20 21.30
C LYS A 165 -24.69 2.72 20.90
N LYS A 166 -23.88 1.90 21.61
CA LYS A 166 -24.09 0.48 21.87
C LYS A 166 -25.54 0.20 22.28
N SER A 167 -26.30 -0.50 21.45
CA SER A 167 -27.52 -1.19 21.86
C SER A 167 -27.29 -2.70 21.82
N GLN A 168 -27.66 -3.32 22.93
CA GLN A 168 -27.52 -4.72 23.28
C GLN A 168 -28.32 -5.62 22.33
N GLU A 169 -27.71 -6.70 21.82
CA GLU A 169 -28.46 -7.83 21.27
C GLU A 169 -28.03 -9.14 21.97
N THR A 170 -29.05 -9.84 22.45
CA THR A 170 -29.03 -11.08 23.23
C THR A 170 -28.53 -12.30 22.43
N PRO A 171 -27.93 -13.31 23.07
CA PRO A 171 -27.32 -14.44 22.37
C PRO A 171 -28.40 -15.39 21.81
N ARG A 172 -28.49 -15.49 20.48
CA ARG A 172 -29.21 -16.59 19.81
C ARG A 172 -28.28 -17.80 19.71
N ASN A 173 -28.79 -18.95 20.16
CA ASN A 173 -28.13 -20.24 20.08
C ASN A 173 -28.34 -20.85 18.68
N TRP A 174 -27.26 -21.25 17.98
CA TRP A 174 -27.30 -22.04 16.74
C TRP A 174 -26.06 -22.99 16.71
N PRO A 175 -26.17 -24.18 16.09
CA PRO A 175 -25.35 -25.35 16.39
C PRO A 175 -23.96 -25.28 15.78
N ASN A 176 -23.12 -26.22 16.22
CA ASN A 176 -21.71 -26.32 15.86
C ASN A 176 -21.47 -26.23 14.34
N PRO A 177 -20.50 -25.42 13.89
CA PRO A 177 -20.19 -25.27 12.46
C PRO A 177 -19.49 -26.52 11.90
N PRO A 178 -19.67 -26.82 10.59
CA PRO A 178 -19.07 -27.98 9.95
C PRO A 178 -17.56 -27.79 9.76
N ASP A 179 -16.85 -28.92 9.82
CA ASP A 179 -15.41 -29.07 9.69
C ASP A 179 -14.92 -28.66 8.27
N PHE A 180 -14.42 -27.43 8.13
CA PHE A 180 -13.76 -26.97 6.90
C PHE A 180 -12.26 -27.28 6.96
N ARG A 181 -11.87 -28.39 6.34
CA ARG A 181 -10.46 -28.74 6.09
C ARG A 181 -9.86 -27.80 5.05
N PHE A 182 -9.10 -26.79 5.48
CA PHE A 182 -8.32 -25.94 4.59
C PHE A 182 -7.11 -26.71 4.01
N HIS A 183 -6.88 -26.50 2.71
CA HIS A 183 -5.95 -27.25 1.88
C HIS A 183 -4.47 -26.87 2.15
N ARG A 184 -3.62 -27.92 2.19
CA ARG A 184 -2.14 -28.05 2.24
C ARG A 184 -1.26 -26.84 2.65
N PRO A 185 -0.25 -27.06 3.54
CA PRO A 185 0.67 -26.02 3.99
C PRO A 185 1.55 -25.52 2.83
N ARG A 186 1.44 -24.23 2.50
CA ARG A 186 2.48 -23.53 1.74
C ARG A 186 3.72 -23.43 2.63
N THR A 187 4.90 -23.51 2.05
CA THR A 187 6.16 -23.55 2.80
C THR A 187 6.43 -22.17 3.44
N LEU A 188 5.87 -21.94 4.63
CA LEU A 188 6.00 -20.71 5.45
C LEU A 188 7.32 -20.64 6.22
N GLU A 189 8.19 -21.63 5.98
CA GLU A 189 9.49 -21.83 6.60
C GLU A 189 10.44 -22.48 5.59
N ILE A 190 11.61 -21.88 5.36
CA ILE A 190 12.67 -22.49 4.57
C ILE A 190 13.85 -22.80 5.51
N ARG A 191 14.20 -24.07 5.66
CA ARG A 191 15.37 -24.54 6.45
C ARG A 191 15.38 -24.03 7.91
N GLY A 192 14.26 -24.08 8.63
CA GLY A 192 14.18 -23.59 10.01
C GLY A 192 13.94 -22.08 10.14
N LYS A 193 13.94 -21.33 9.03
CA LYS A 193 13.76 -19.88 9.03
C LYS A 193 12.35 -19.52 8.56
N MET A 194 11.59 -18.90 9.45
CA MET A 194 10.28 -18.34 9.15
C MET A 194 10.40 -17.21 8.12
N LEU A 195 9.41 -17.09 7.24
CA LEU A 195 9.37 -16.06 6.19
C LEU A 195 8.23 -15.07 6.40
N ASN A 196 8.40 -13.84 5.90
CA ASN A 196 7.29 -12.89 5.78
C ASN A 196 6.43 -13.23 4.57
N VAL A 197 5.11 -13.24 4.73
CA VAL A 197 4.13 -13.65 3.71
C VAL A 197 2.91 -12.73 3.76
N ASN A 198 2.38 -12.33 2.60
CA ASN A 198 1.17 -11.54 2.52
C ASN A 198 0.36 -11.91 1.27
N GLU A 199 -0.27 -13.09 1.28
CA GLU A 199 -0.94 -13.64 0.10
C GLU A 199 -2.20 -12.87 -0.29
N GLY A 200 -2.88 -12.29 0.69
CA GLY A 200 -4.08 -11.48 0.46
C GLY A 200 -3.79 -10.01 0.16
N ASN A 201 -2.50 -9.62 0.04
CA ASN A 201 -2.08 -8.23 -0.12
C ASN A 201 -2.74 -7.29 0.91
N PHE A 202 -2.85 -7.77 2.15
CA PHE A 202 -3.42 -7.02 3.25
C PHE A 202 -2.53 -5.81 3.56
N ILE A 203 -3.16 -4.66 3.79
CA ILE A 203 -2.43 -3.49 4.31
C ILE A 203 -2.17 -3.73 5.78
N TYR A 204 -0.96 -3.48 6.23
CA TYR A 204 -0.60 -3.57 7.62
C TYR A 204 0.35 -2.46 8.04
N ASP A 205 0.29 -2.09 9.31
CA ASP A 205 1.25 -1.22 9.98
C ASP A 205 1.79 -1.96 11.19
N VAL A 206 3.08 -1.81 11.48
CA VAL A 206 3.70 -2.34 12.69
C VAL A 206 4.54 -1.27 13.34
N LYS A 207 4.18 -0.95 14.57
CA LYS A 207 4.93 -0.07 15.46
C LYS A 207 5.72 -0.91 16.44
N GLU A 208 7.02 -0.68 16.43
CA GLU A 208 7.90 -1.18 17.46
C GLU A 208 7.99 -0.16 18.60
N CYS A 209 7.44 -0.52 19.76
CA CYS A 209 7.63 0.22 20.99
C CYS A 209 8.69 -0.47 21.86
N GLU A 210 9.16 0.24 22.89
CA GLU A 210 10.20 -0.26 23.79
C GLU A 210 9.88 -1.63 24.40
N ASN A 211 8.61 -1.86 24.77
CA ASN A 211 8.20 -3.06 25.50
C ASN A 211 7.22 -3.97 24.72
N PHE A 212 6.78 -3.58 23.53
CA PHE A 212 5.80 -4.33 22.75
C PHE A 212 5.82 -3.93 21.28
N TYR A 213 5.32 -4.83 20.43
CA TYR A 213 4.92 -4.53 19.07
C TYR A 213 3.42 -4.25 19.02
N GLU A 214 3.02 -3.29 18.20
CA GLU A 214 1.62 -3.02 17.89
C GLU A 214 1.44 -3.16 16.38
N MET A 215 0.61 -4.10 15.97
CA MET A 215 0.31 -4.38 14.57
C MET A 215 -1.14 -4.03 14.28
N GLU A 216 -1.36 -3.33 13.18
CA GLU A 216 -2.67 -3.11 12.59
C GLU A 216 -2.71 -3.82 11.24
N LEU A 217 -3.71 -4.65 10.98
CA LEU A 217 -3.92 -5.37 9.72
C LEU A 217 -5.32 -5.03 9.17
N SER A 218 -5.40 -4.50 7.97
CA SER A 218 -6.67 -4.17 7.31
C SER A 218 -7.29 -5.42 6.69
N VAL A 219 -8.33 -5.93 7.34
CA VAL A 219 -9.09 -7.10 6.88
C VAL A 219 -10.40 -6.62 6.22
N PRO A 220 -10.87 -7.25 5.12
CA PRO A 220 -12.12 -6.80 4.51
C PRO A 220 -13.31 -6.86 5.49
N LYS A 221 -14.14 -5.81 5.49
CA LYS A 221 -15.23 -5.64 6.47
C LYS A 221 -16.25 -6.77 6.45
N PHE A 222 -16.51 -7.35 5.27
CA PHE A 222 -17.43 -8.46 5.02
C PHE A 222 -16.86 -9.86 5.36
N VAL A 223 -15.64 -9.94 5.88
CA VAL A 223 -15.11 -11.17 6.47
C VAL A 223 -15.70 -11.31 7.88
N TYR A 224 -16.19 -12.48 8.27
CA TYR A 224 -16.67 -12.68 9.64
C TYR A 224 -15.48 -12.98 10.57
N SER A 225 -15.61 -12.73 11.87
CA SER A 225 -14.52 -12.99 12.81
C SER A 225 -14.12 -14.46 12.86
N ASP A 226 -15.04 -15.37 12.56
CA ASP A 226 -14.80 -16.82 12.51
C ASP A 226 -13.93 -17.24 11.30
N ASP A 227 -13.87 -16.41 10.26
CA ASP A 227 -13.04 -16.60 9.08
C ASP A 227 -11.62 -16.02 9.24
N ILE A 228 -11.28 -15.57 10.46
CA ILE A 228 -10.01 -14.93 10.79
C ILE A 228 -9.32 -15.72 11.90
N GLY A 229 -8.28 -16.46 11.54
CA GLY A 229 -7.38 -17.09 12.50
C GLY A 229 -6.23 -16.17 12.84
N VAL A 230 -5.92 -15.97 14.12
CA VAL A 230 -4.72 -15.26 14.57
C VAL A 230 -3.87 -16.22 15.40
N ASP A 231 -2.64 -16.44 14.96
CA ASP A 231 -1.63 -17.24 15.66
C ASP A 231 -0.43 -16.37 15.99
N VAL A 232 -0.24 -16.06 17.27
CA VAL A 232 0.92 -15.31 17.75
C VAL A 232 1.92 -16.30 18.34
N GLN A 233 3.13 -16.29 17.81
CA GLN A 233 4.23 -17.13 18.26
C GLN A 233 5.42 -16.28 18.70
N LYS A 234 6.41 -16.95 19.29
CA LYS A 234 7.58 -16.29 19.86
C LYS A 234 8.34 -15.43 18.85
N THR A 235 8.38 -15.80 17.58
CA THR A 235 9.19 -15.11 16.56
C THR A 235 8.39 -14.59 15.38
N TYR A 236 7.08 -14.85 15.34
CA TYR A 236 6.23 -14.43 14.24
C TYR A 236 4.77 -14.28 14.68
N VAL A 237 4.01 -13.52 13.90
CA VAL A 237 2.55 -13.52 13.94
C VAL A 237 2.03 -14.02 12.60
N ARG A 238 0.99 -14.84 12.62
CA ARG A 238 0.26 -15.29 11.44
C ARG A 238 -1.21 -14.91 11.59
N VAL A 239 -1.77 -14.41 10.50
CA VAL A 239 -3.19 -14.14 10.36
C VAL A 239 -3.70 -14.84 9.11
N ASP A 240 -4.64 -15.76 9.28
CA ASP A 240 -5.34 -16.46 8.22
C ASP A 240 -6.68 -15.78 7.98
N VAL A 241 -6.93 -15.27 6.78
CA VAL A 241 -8.17 -14.58 6.43
C VAL A 241 -8.80 -15.26 5.22
N LYS A 242 -9.89 -16.01 5.43
CA LYS A 242 -10.57 -16.79 4.37
C LYS A 242 -9.61 -17.62 3.48
N GLY A 243 -8.58 -18.20 4.10
CA GLY A 243 -7.58 -19.03 3.41
C GLY A 243 -6.42 -18.28 2.75
N ASN A 244 -6.34 -16.94 2.86
CA ASN A 244 -5.15 -16.18 2.51
C ASN A 244 -4.28 -15.96 3.76
N VAL A 245 -3.00 -16.31 3.66
CA VAL A 245 -2.07 -16.21 4.78
C VAL A 245 -1.38 -14.83 4.80
N PHE A 246 -1.38 -14.19 5.96
CA PHE A 246 -0.48 -13.12 6.33
C PHE A 246 0.48 -13.62 7.42
N GLN A 247 1.78 -13.47 7.26
CA GLN A 247 2.78 -13.83 8.27
C GLN A 247 3.85 -12.74 8.34
N LEU A 248 4.17 -12.32 9.56
CA LEU A 248 5.25 -11.36 9.80
C LEU A 248 6.16 -11.89 10.91
N VAL A 249 7.46 -11.91 10.61
CA VAL A 249 8.54 -12.34 11.51
C VAL A 249 9.12 -11.12 12.20
N PHE A 250 9.35 -11.25 13.50
CA PHE A 250 9.88 -10.18 14.35
C PHE A 250 11.33 -10.46 14.74
N ASN A 251 12.07 -9.39 15.00
CA ASN A 251 13.49 -9.46 15.36
C ASN A 251 13.70 -9.81 16.85
N GLU A 252 12.73 -9.47 17.71
CA GLU A 252 12.74 -9.82 19.13
C GLU A 252 11.64 -10.82 19.45
N ASN A 253 11.87 -11.58 20.52
CA ASN A 253 10.92 -12.59 20.96
C ASN A 253 9.66 -11.94 21.53
N ILE A 254 8.50 -12.48 21.17
CA ILE A 254 7.18 -12.03 21.61
C ILE A 254 6.65 -12.95 22.71
N ASP A 255 5.99 -12.37 23.70
CA ASP A 255 5.19 -13.08 24.68
C ASP A 255 3.82 -13.41 24.09
N SER A 256 3.70 -14.63 23.54
CA SER A 256 2.46 -15.09 22.92
C SER A 256 1.30 -15.22 23.91
N GLN A 257 1.57 -15.47 25.20
CA GLN A 257 0.53 -15.66 26.21
C GLN A 257 -0.18 -14.35 26.58
N ASN A 258 0.58 -13.25 26.60
CA ASN A 258 0.05 -11.93 26.94
C ASN A 258 -0.31 -11.07 25.71
N SER A 259 -0.15 -11.64 24.51
CA SER A 259 -0.54 -10.98 23.26
C SER A 259 -2.05 -10.92 23.11
N LYS A 260 -2.57 -9.82 22.56
CA LYS A 260 -4.01 -9.60 22.40
C LYS A 260 -4.32 -9.20 20.96
N ALA A 261 -5.33 -9.83 20.39
CA ALA A 261 -5.88 -9.45 19.09
C ALA A 261 -7.30 -8.92 19.26
N GLN A 262 -7.63 -7.82 18.59
CA GLN A 262 -8.95 -7.22 18.60
C GLN A 262 -9.32 -6.77 17.19
N ARG A 263 -10.48 -7.22 16.72
CA ARG A 263 -11.03 -6.77 15.43
C ARG A 263 -12.05 -5.67 15.62
N SER A 264 -11.93 -4.62 14.82
CA SER A 264 -12.97 -3.63 14.61
C SER A 264 -13.80 -4.00 13.39
N LEU A 265 -15.07 -4.37 13.61
CA LEU A 265 -16.00 -4.67 12.50
C LEU A 265 -16.37 -3.40 11.71
N ALA A 266 -16.39 -2.24 12.37
CA ALA A 266 -16.72 -0.96 11.75
C ALA A 266 -15.64 -0.51 10.74
N THR A 267 -14.37 -0.63 11.14
CA THR A 267 -13.24 -0.20 10.31
C THR A 267 -12.64 -1.34 9.48
N GLY A 268 -12.96 -2.60 9.79
CA GLY A 268 -12.34 -3.79 9.19
C GLY A 268 -10.93 -4.07 9.71
N LYS A 269 -10.41 -3.24 10.61
CA LYS A 269 -9.02 -3.35 11.10
C LYS A 269 -8.91 -4.41 12.19
N LEU A 270 -7.85 -5.20 12.12
CA LEU A 270 -7.43 -6.15 13.13
C LEU A 270 -6.19 -5.59 13.84
N TYR A 271 -6.33 -5.32 15.12
CA TYR A 271 -5.28 -4.82 15.99
C TYR A 271 -4.67 -5.97 16.77
N ILE A 272 -3.35 -6.09 16.77
CA ILE A 272 -2.62 -7.13 17.48
C ILE A 272 -1.51 -6.47 18.29
N ARG A 273 -1.62 -6.54 19.61
CA ARG A 273 -0.60 -6.05 20.54
C ARG A 273 0.18 -7.22 21.10
N MET A 274 1.50 -7.16 20.96
CA MET A 274 2.44 -8.25 21.19
C MET A 274 3.56 -7.79 22.13
N PRO A 275 3.46 -8.05 23.45
CA PRO A 275 4.53 -7.72 24.38
C PRO A 275 5.85 -8.40 24.01
N LYS A 276 6.97 -7.70 24.15
CA LYS A 276 8.31 -8.29 23.98
C LYS A 276 8.65 -9.14 25.21
N LEU A 277 9.25 -10.30 25.00
CA LEU A 277 9.84 -11.10 26.08
C LEU A 277 11.11 -10.40 26.55
N LYS A 278 11.18 -10.13 27.86
CA LYS A 278 12.41 -9.66 28.52
C LYS A 278 13.48 -10.75 28.58
#